data_AF-A0A7C9RS68-F1
#
_entry.id   AF-A0A7C9RS68-F1
#
_cell.length_a   1.000
_cell.length_b   1.000
_cell.length_c   1.000
_cell.angle_alpha   90.00
_cell.angle_beta   90.00
_cell.angle_gamma   90.00
#
_symmetry.space_group_name_H-M   'P 1'
#
loop_
_entity.id
_entity.type
_entity.pdbx_description
1 polymer ?
#
loop_
_entity_poly.entity_id
_entity_poly.type
_entity_poly.pdbx_seq_one_letter_code
_entity_poly.pdbx_strand_id
1 'polypeptide(L)'
;MPPRKRRSYTAEYKVEAAHRVIDSGRTITEVARELGIDAGMLSVWVKDERRRIAAAEVQGENPLEAAERAELLRLRRQVSELEKDNAFLVKASAYFAAMQKNRPGSL
;
A
#
# COMPACT_ATOMS: atom_id res chain seq x y z
N MET A 1 -29.88 30.90 -25.48
CA MET A 1 -30.12 29.63 -24.74
C MET A 1 -29.23 29.62 -23.50
N PRO A 2 -29.75 29.33 -22.31
CA PRO A 2 -28.91 29.17 -21.12
C PRO A 2 -28.00 27.93 -21.27
N PRO A 3 -26.77 27.94 -20.72
CA PRO A 3 -25.86 26.80 -20.82
C PRO A 3 -26.44 25.58 -20.11
N ARG A 4 -26.39 24.41 -20.77
CA ARG A 4 -26.86 23.14 -20.21
C ARG A 4 -26.02 22.78 -18.99
N LYS A 5 -26.66 22.65 -17.82
CA LYS A 5 -26.00 22.24 -16.57
C LYS A 5 -25.38 20.85 -16.76
N ARG A 6 -24.05 20.75 -16.69
CA ARG A 6 -23.34 19.48 -16.80
C ARG A 6 -23.66 18.61 -15.58
N ARG A 7 -24.01 17.34 -15.80
CA ARG A 7 -24.09 16.35 -14.72
C ARG A 7 -22.68 16.13 -14.15
N SER A 8 -22.56 16.22 -12.83
CA SER A 8 -21.35 15.86 -12.09
C SER A 8 -21.54 14.51 -11.41
N TYR A 9 -20.46 13.74 -11.32
CA TYR A 9 -20.41 12.47 -10.61
C TYR A 9 -19.30 12.54 -9.57
N THR A 10 -19.50 11.88 -8.43
CA THR A 10 -18.52 11.80 -7.35
C THR A 10 -17.29 11.02 -7.80
N ALA A 11 -16.15 11.18 -7.12
CA ALA A 11 -14.93 10.46 -7.47
C ALA A 11 -15.12 8.95 -7.29
N GLU A 12 -15.79 8.55 -6.21
CA GLU A 12 -16.09 7.17 -5.86
C GLU A 12 -16.92 6.48 -6.94
N TYR A 13 -17.95 7.16 -7.45
CA TYR A 13 -18.81 6.61 -8.51
C TYR A 13 -18.03 6.36 -9.81
N LYS A 14 -17.10 7.26 -10.16
CA LYS A 14 -16.27 7.10 -11.36
C LYS A 14 -15.35 5.89 -11.26
N VAL A 15 -14.72 5.73 -10.10
CA VAL A 15 -13.82 4.60 -9.80
C VAL A 15 -14.61 3.29 -9.82
N GLU A 16 -15.76 3.23 -9.15
CA GLU A 16 -16.60 2.03 -9.14
C GLU A 16 -17.08 1.65 -10.54
N ALA A 17 -17.55 2.62 -11.34
CA ALA A 17 -17.97 2.39 -12.71
C ALA A 17 -16.82 1.87 -13.60
N ALA A 18 -15.60 2.39 -13.40
CA ALA A 18 -14.41 1.91 -14.11
C ALA A 18 -14.05 0.47 -13.70
N HIS A 19 -14.06 0.15 -12.41
CA HIS A 19 -13.83 -1.21 -11.90
C HIS A 19 -14.83 -2.23 -12.46
N ARG A 20 -16.12 -1.86 -12.58
CA ARG A 20 -17.11 -2.73 -13.21
C ARG A 20 -16.73 -3.17 -14.63
N VAL A 21 -16.01 -2.34 -15.40
CA VAL A 21 -15.50 -2.70 -16.72
C VAL A 21 -14.20 -3.52 -16.60
N ILE A 22 -13.25 -3.03 -15.80
CA ILE A 22 -11.91 -3.63 -15.67
C ILE A 22 -11.99 -5.06 -15.13
N ASP A 23 -12.76 -5.26 -14.07
CA ASP A 23 -12.77 -6.51 -13.31
C ASP A 23 -13.65 -7.58 -13.97
N SER A 24 -14.71 -7.16 -14.69
CA SER A 24 -15.65 -8.09 -15.34
C SER A 24 -15.29 -8.45 -16.78
N GLY A 25 -14.38 -7.71 -17.41
CA GLY A 25 -14.03 -7.87 -18.83
C GLY A 25 -15.15 -7.53 -19.83
N ARG A 26 -16.31 -7.05 -19.34
CA ARG A 26 -17.44 -6.62 -20.18
C ARG A 26 -17.11 -5.37 -20.97
N THR A 27 -17.83 -5.12 -22.07
CA THR A 27 -17.55 -3.94 -22.89
C THR A 27 -18.01 -2.66 -22.20
N ILE A 28 -17.32 -1.54 -22.48
CA ILE A 28 -17.68 -0.22 -21.96
C ILE A 28 -19.13 0.13 -22.33
N THR A 29 -19.57 -0.21 -23.54
CA THR A 29 -20.92 0.08 -24.04
C THR A 29 -22.01 -0.63 -23.24
N GLU A 30 -21.78 -1.89 -22.87
CA GLU A 30 -22.73 -2.66 -22.06
C GLU A 30 -22.86 -2.06 -20.65
N VAL A 31 -21.73 -1.80 -19.99
CA VAL A 31 -21.71 -1.23 -18.65
C VAL A 31 -22.27 0.20 -18.63
N ALA A 32 -21.98 1.02 -19.64
CA ALA A 32 -22.53 2.36 -19.76
C ALA A 32 -24.06 2.34 -19.91
N ARG A 33 -24.60 1.40 -20.68
CA ARG A 33 -26.04 1.20 -20.83
C ARG A 33 -26.69 0.78 -19.50
N GLU A 34 -26.07 -0.15 -18.78
CA GLU A 34 -26.54 -0.60 -17.46
C GLU A 34 -26.59 0.56 -16.45
N LEU A 35 -25.55 1.41 -16.46
CA LEU A 35 -25.42 2.56 -15.55
C LEU A 35 -26.20 3.80 -16.00
N GLY A 36 -26.75 3.81 -17.22
CA GLY A 36 -27.45 4.97 -17.78
C GLY A 36 -26.55 6.19 -18.00
N ILE A 37 -25.28 5.97 -18.33
CA ILE A 37 -24.28 7.02 -18.57
C ILE A 37 -23.75 6.98 -20.01
N ASP A 38 -23.09 8.06 -20.42
CA ASP A 38 -22.44 8.12 -21.73
C ASP A 38 -21.21 7.20 -21.79
N ALA A 39 -21.10 6.42 -22.88
CA ALA A 39 -20.01 5.45 -23.05
C ALA A 39 -18.64 6.13 -23.25
N GLY A 40 -18.59 7.31 -23.87
CA GLY A 40 -17.36 8.08 -24.02
C GLY A 40 -16.85 8.56 -22.67
N MET A 41 -17.76 9.00 -21.80
CA MET A 41 -17.45 9.39 -20.42
C MET A 41 -16.92 8.22 -19.58
N LEU A 42 -17.57 7.05 -19.67
CA LEU A 42 -17.09 5.85 -18.98
C LEU A 42 -15.71 5.40 -19.52
N SER A 43 -15.47 5.52 -20.83
CA SER A 43 -14.18 5.21 -21.44
C SER A 43 -13.03 6.05 -20.87
N VAL A 44 -13.27 7.34 -20.65
CA VAL A 44 -12.28 8.23 -20.00
C VAL A 44 -11.97 7.74 -18.57
N TRP A 45 -13.00 7.40 -17.80
CA TRP A 45 -12.80 6.92 -16.43
C TRP A 45 -12.06 5.59 -16.37
N VAL A 46 -12.36 4.64 -17.27
CA VAL A 46 -11.63 3.37 -17.38
C VAL A 46 -10.17 3.62 -17.73
N LYS A 47 -9.87 4.56 -18.64
CA LYS A 47 -8.50 4.90 -19.00
C LYS A 47 -7.73 5.54 -17.84
N ASP A 48 -8.38 6.40 -17.06
CA ASP A 48 -7.76 7.06 -15.91
C ASP A 48 -7.53 6.05 -14.78
N GLU A 49 -8.48 5.15 -14.52
CA GLU A 49 -8.34 4.11 -13.50
C GLU A 49 -7.26 3.09 -13.89
N ARG A 50 -7.19 2.65 -15.15
CA ARG A 50 -6.08 1.78 -15.63
C ARG A 50 -4.70 2.44 -15.44
N ARG A 51 -4.62 3.76 -15.65
CA ARG A 51 -3.38 4.51 -15.38
C ARG A 51 -3.07 4.59 -13.89
N ARG A 52 -4.08 4.74 -13.03
CA ARG A 52 -3.91 4.71 -11.57
C ARG A 52 -3.41 3.35 -11.09
N ILE A 53 -4.02 2.27 -11.56
CA ILE A 53 -3.60 0.89 -11.24
C ILE A 53 -2.16 0.65 -11.71
N ALA A 54 -1.83 0.99 -12.95
CA ALA A 54 -0.46 0.83 -13.46
C ALA A 54 0.56 1.70 -12.69
N ALA A 55 0.18 2.90 -12.26
CA ALA A 55 1.05 3.74 -11.44
C ALA A 55 1.26 3.15 -10.03
N ALA A 56 0.21 2.58 -9.43
CA ALA A 56 0.30 1.87 -8.16
C ALA A 56 1.19 0.62 -8.26
N GLU A 57 1.11 -0.13 -9.37
CA GLU A 57 2.00 -1.26 -9.66
C GLU A 57 3.46 -0.83 -9.76
N VAL A 58 3.75 0.30 -10.43
CA VAL A 58 5.11 0.86 -10.54
C VAL A 58 5.62 1.42 -9.21
N GLN A 59 4.73 1.94 -8.35
CA GLN A 59 5.07 2.47 -7.03
C GLN A 59 5.12 1.40 -5.92
N GLY A 60 4.83 0.14 -6.23
CA GLY A 60 4.88 -0.97 -5.27
C GLY A 60 3.70 -0.99 -4.30
N GLU A 61 2.59 -0.31 -4.61
CA GLU A 61 1.34 -0.33 -3.82
C GLU A 61 0.46 -1.55 -4.16
N ASN A 62 1.07 -2.70 -4.45
CA ASN A 62 0.34 -3.96 -4.51
C ASN A 62 0.05 -4.47 -3.09
N PRO A 63 -1.08 -5.16 -2.84
CA PRO A 63 -1.19 -6.01 -1.67
C PRO A 63 -0.04 -7.03 -1.78
N LEU A 64 0.98 -6.89 -0.92
CA LEU A 64 2.20 -7.71 -0.93
C LEU A 64 1.87 -9.14 -1.36
N GLU A 65 2.53 -9.62 -2.42
CA GLU A 65 2.38 -11.00 -2.86
C GLU A 65 2.65 -11.93 -1.68
N ALA A 66 2.08 -13.14 -1.67
CA ALA A 66 2.21 -14.07 -0.55
C ALA A 66 3.69 -14.32 -0.16
N ALA A 67 4.58 -14.33 -1.15
CA ALA A 67 6.03 -14.43 -0.95
C ALA A 67 6.62 -13.20 -0.24
N GLU A 68 6.23 -11.99 -0.65
CA GLU A 68 6.69 -10.74 -0.03
C GLU A 68 6.17 -10.60 1.41
N ARG A 69 4.93 -11.03 1.69
CA ARG A 69 4.40 -11.10 3.07
C ARG A 69 5.17 -12.08 3.94
N ALA A 70 5.51 -13.24 3.39
CA ALA A 70 6.30 -14.24 4.09
C ALA A 70 7.70 -13.72 4.44
N GLU A 71 8.35 -13.04 3.48
CA GLU A 71 9.66 -12.42 3.72
C GLU A 71 9.57 -11.27 4.75
N LEU A 72 8.50 -10.45 4.70
CA LEU A 72 8.28 -9.39 5.68
C LEU A 72 8.09 -9.95 7.10
N LEU A 73 7.36 -11.05 7.26
CA LEU A 73 7.21 -11.72 8.55
C LEU A 73 8.53 -12.31 9.06
N ARG A 74 9.31 -12.95 8.16
CA ARG A 74 10.64 -13.48 8.46
C ARG A 74 11.58 -12.36 8.93
N LEU A 75 11.64 -11.25 8.19
CA LEU A 75 12.46 -10.09 8.52
C LEU A 75 12.06 -9.47 9.86
N ARG A 76 10.76 -9.30 10.13
CA ARG A 76 10.28 -8.80 11.43
C ARG A 76 10.69 -9.70 12.59
N ARG A 77 10.63 -11.02 12.40
CA ARG A 77 11.11 -11.96 13.41
C ARG A 77 12.61 -11.81 13.64
N GLN A 78 13.39 -11.71 12.57
CA GLN A 78 14.84 -11.54 12.66
C GLN A 78 15.22 -10.23 13.38
N VAL A 79 14.54 -9.12 13.08
CA VAL A 79 14.74 -7.85 13.78
C VAL A 79 14.43 -7.99 15.27
N SER A 80 13.32 -8.64 15.63
CA SER A 80 12.96 -8.85 17.04
C SER A 80 14.00 -9.67 17.81
N GLU A 81 14.57 -10.72 17.19
CA GLU A 81 15.65 -11.48 17.84
C GLU A 81 16.93 -10.65 17.97
N LEU A 82 17.31 -9.91 16.93
CA LEU A 82 18.48 -9.01 16.99
C LEU A 82 18.32 -7.93 18.06
N GLU A 83 17.12 -7.38 18.25
CA GLU A 83 16.84 -6.41 19.31
C GLU A 83 17.01 -7.02 20.71
N LYS A 84 16.59 -8.27 20.91
CA LYS A 84 16.80 -8.99 22.19
C LYS A 84 18.29 -9.23 22.45
N ASP A 85 19.02 -9.70 21.44
CA ASP A 85 20.46 -9.93 21.54
C ASP A 85 21.20 -8.63 21.84
N ASN A 86 20.85 -7.55 21.16
CA ASN A 86 21.42 -6.23 21.40
C ASN A 86 21.11 -5.75 22.83
N ALA A 87 19.86 -5.87 23.28
CA ALA A 87 19.48 -5.52 24.65
C ALA A 87 20.24 -6.32 25.71
N PHE A 88 20.51 -7.60 25.45
CA PHE A 88 21.34 -8.44 26.32
C PHE A 88 22.79 -7.95 26.34
N LEU A 89 23.39 -7.70 25.18
CA LEU A 89 24.76 -7.22 25.06
C LEU A 89 24.95 -5.84 25.73
N VAL A 90 23.98 -4.95 25.59
CA VAL A 90 23.98 -3.64 26.27
C VAL A 90 23.93 -3.80 27.79
N LYS A 91 23.11 -4.72 28.31
CA LYS A 91 23.08 -5.00 29.76
C LYS A 91 24.39 -5.60 30.24
N ALA A 92 24.96 -6.53 29.48
CA ALA A 92 26.24 -7.15 29.80
C ALA A 92 27.37 -6.10 29.81
N SER A 93 27.45 -5.25 28.79
CA SER A 93 28.47 -4.19 28.71
C SER A 93 28.34 -3.19 29.86
N ALA A 94 27.11 -2.78 30.21
CA ALA A 94 26.85 -1.93 31.36
C ALA A 94 27.27 -2.59 32.69
N TYR A 95 26.99 -3.88 32.86
CA TYR A 95 27.42 -4.65 34.04
C TYR A 95 28.96 -4.71 34.14
N PHE A 96 29.66 -5.01 33.05
CA PHE A 96 31.12 -5.03 33.01
C PHE A 96 31.73 -3.66 33.28
N ALA A 97 31.18 -2.58 32.72
CA ALA A 97 31.61 -1.22 32.99
C ALA A 97 31.43 -0.83 34.47
N ALA A 98 30.31 -1.24 35.09
CA ALA A 98 30.07 -1.03 36.51
C ALA A 98 31.04 -1.82 37.40
N MET A 99 31.38 -3.07 37.03
CA MET A 99 32.39 -3.87 37.74
C MET A 99 33.79 -3.26 37.65
N GLN A 100 34.19 -2.70 36.50
CA GLN A 100 35.46 -1.98 36.38
C GLN A 100 35.50 -0.74 37.29
N LYS A 101 34.38 0.00 37.39
CA LYS A 101 34.26 1.18 38.26
C LYS A 101 34.28 0.83 39.76
N ASN A 102 33.82 -0.36 40.14
CA ASN A 102 33.73 -0.81 41.54
C ASN A 102 34.95 -1.62 42.01
N ARG A 103 36.07 -1.63 41.28
CA ARG A 103 37.29 -2.35 41.70
C ARG A 103 38.08 -1.49 42.72
N PRO A 104 38.18 -1.87 44.00
CA PRO A 104 39.05 -1.16 44.93
C PRO A 104 40.51 -1.55 44.62
N GLY A 105 41.28 -0.56 44.15
CA GLY A 105 42.71 -0.69 43.89
C GLY A 105 43.04 -1.14 42.47
N SER A 106 43.36 -0.18 41.61
CA SER A 106 44.61 -0.29 40.85
C SER A 106 45.51 0.83 41.35
N LEU A 107 46.66 0.43 41.90
CA LEU A 107 47.88 1.23 41.82
C LEU A 107 48.23 1.48 40.34
#